data_AF-A0A662YEL4-F1
#
_entry.id   AF-A0A662YEL4-F1
#
_cell.length_a   1.000
_cell.length_b   1.000
_cell.length_c   1.000
_cell.angle_alpha   90.00
_cell.angle_beta   90.00
_cell.angle_gamma   90.00
#
_symmetry.space_group_name_H-M   'P 1'
#
loop_
_entity.id
_entity.type
_entity.pdbx_description
1 polymer ?
#
loop_
_entity_poly.entity_id
_entity_poly.type
_entity_poly.pdbx_seq_one_letter_code
_entity_poly.pdbx_strand_id
1 'polypeptide(L)'
;MAPNGTAQAVQTADHVAVNKDAAVAHFLTQFSDIQSHFDAQTDVFETQGKSFLQDTIARFVDRKEPILIVLPGFPTKTPNHADKVLGVLPDRAEEIALARLEKFCLSIEDVYPVGCKVTIFSDGRVFGDIVGAPLEAIRAYKNELKAMVKDAGYTHIQFDGLENYTKTDNPVQEVLERFGVNEMDMDARIKDEPDIGNNFHSFSKFMERDMAPRWKGTSEAEMRKGCDDVAKRMMLRNVGFSMLVGEEYSHA
;
A
#
# COMPACT_ATOMS: atom_id res chain seq x y z
N MET A 1 57.43 -39.75 -4.66
CA MET A 1 56.66 -40.06 -5.88
C MET A 1 55.24 -39.55 -5.65
N ALA A 2 54.81 -38.62 -6.52
CA ALA A 2 53.47 -38.12 -6.88
C ALA A 2 52.26 -38.19 -5.89
N PRO A 3 51.22 -37.32 -6.04
CA PRO A 3 51.11 -36.14 -6.89
C PRO A 3 50.49 -34.88 -6.22
N ASN A 4 50.70 -33.77 -6.91
CA ASN A 4 49.95 -32.53 -6.86
C ASN A 4 48.44 -32.77 -7.03
N GLY A 5 47.63 -32.19 -6.14
CA GLY A 5 46.19 -32.00 -6.32
C GLY A 5 45.89 -30.51 -6.46
N THR A 6 45.78 -30.08 -7.71
CA THR A 6 45.37 -28.75 -8.17
C THR A 6 44.11 -28.25 -7.47
N ALA A 7 44.19 -27.03 -6.93
CA ALA A 7 43.03 -26.23 -6.56
C ALA A 7 42.14 -26.01 -7.80
N GLN A 8 40.96 -26.62 -7.80
CA GLN A 8 39.89 -26.21 -8.71
C GLN A 8 39.28 -24.94 -8.15
N ALA A 9 39.63 -23.81 -8.78
CA ALA A 9 38.87 -22.59 -8.68
C ALA A 9 37.44 -22.88 -9.13
N VAL A 10 36.50 -22.78 -8.20
CA VAL A 10 35.07 -22.72 -8.51
C VAL A 10 34.89 -21.47 -9.37
N GLN A 11 34.50 -21.69 -10.63
CA GLN A 11 34.20 -20.65 -11.59
C GLN A 11 33.15 -19.71 -10.98
N THR A 12 33.56 -18.45 -10.82
CA THR A 12 32.70 -17.31 -10.58
C THR A 12 31.59 -17.32 -11.62
N ALA A 13 30.34 -17.36 -11.16
CA ALA A 13 29.17 -17.11 -11.99
C ALA A 13 29.40 -15.82 -12.79
N ASP A 14 29.20 -15.88 -14.11
CA ASP A 14 29.16 -14.72 -14.97
C ASP A 14 28.09 -13.75 -14.45
N HIS A 15 28.51 -12.76 -13.67
CA HIS A 15 27.67 -11.64 -13.31
C HIS A 15 27.48 -10.82 -14.57
N VAL A 16 26.36 -11.04 -15.26
CA VAL A 16 25.83 -10.06 -16.22
C VAL A 16 25.77 -8.74 -15.46
N ALA A 17 26.62 -7.79 -15.86
CA ALA A 17 26.65 -6.48 -15.23
C ALA A 17 25.27 -5.84 -15.46
N VAL A 18 24.49 -5.71 -14.38
CA VAL A 18 23.19 -5.04 -14.41
C VAL A 18 23.40 -3.63 -14.93
N ASN A 19 22.74 -3.27 -16.03
CA ASN A 19 22.72 -1.91 -16.51
C ASN A 19 21.75 -1.09 -15.65
N LYS A 20 22.30 -0.31 -14.72
CA LYS A 20 21.55 0.52 -13.79
C LYS A 20 20.57 1.46 -14.51
N ASP A 21 21.05 2.17 -15.51
CA ASP A 21 20.23 3.16 -16.23
C ASP A 21 19.08 2.47 -16.96
N ALA A 22 19.31 1.27 -17.50
CA ALA A 22 18.26 0.47 -18.14
C ALA A 22 17.20 -0.01 -17.13
N ALA A 23 17.62 -0.50 -15.95
CA ALA A 23 16.69 -0.94 -14.90
C ALA A 23 15.81 0.22 -14.40
N VAL A 24 16.43 1.36 -14.12
CA VAL A 24 15.72 2.58 -13.67
C VAL A 24 14.77 3.10 -14.75
N ALA A 25 15.23 3.21 -16.00
CA ALA A 25 14.39 3.67 -17.10
C ALA A 25 13.21 2.73 -17.38
N HIS A 26 13.43 1.41 -17.31
CA HIS A 26 12.37 0.43 -17.47
C HIS A 26 11.33 0.55 -16.37
N PHE A 27 11.75 0.66 -15.10
CA PHE A 27 10.83 0.85 -13.98
C PHE A 27 9.97 2.10 -14.17
N LEU A 28 10.59 3.24 -14.50
CA LEU A 28 9.86 4.49 -14.74
C LEU A 28 8.88 4.38 -15.92
N THR A 29 9.23 3.62 -16.95
CA THR A 29 8.35 3.37 -18.10
C THR A 29 7.11 2.55 -17.67
N GLN A 30 7.30 1.46 -16.92
CA GLN A 30 6.19 0.65 -16.41
C GLN A 30 5.31 1.46 -15.45
N PHE A 31 5.92 2.29 -14.59
CA PHE A 31 5.17 3.16 -13.68
C PHE A 31 4.36 4.22 -14.45
N SER A 32 4.94 4.83 -15.48
CA SER A 32 4.26 5.84 -16.29
C SER A 32 3.06 5.27 -17.05
N ASP A 33 3.11 4.01 -17.51
CA ASP A 33 1.96 3.33 -18.10
C ASP A 33 0.78 3.25 -17.11
N ILE A 34 1.06 2.87 -15.86
CA ILE A 34 0.06 2.84 -14.78
C ILE A 34 -0.48 4.25 -14.49
N GLN A 35 0.42 5.23 -14.35
CA GLN A 35 0.09 6.63 -14.07
C GLN A 35 -0.79 7.23 -15.18
N SER A 36 -0.60 6.83 -16.45
CA SER A 36 -1.35 7.37 -17.59
C SER A 36 -2.87 7.14 -17.52
N HIS A 37 -3.32 6.24 -16.64
CA HIS A 37 -4.74 5.99 -16.39
C HIS A 37 -5.40 7.00 -15.43
N PHE A 38 -4.63 7.90 -14.82
CA PHE A 38 -5.12 8.93 -13.89
C PHE A 38 -5.25 10.32 -14.55
N ASP A 39 -5.99 11.22 -13.91
CA ASP A 39 -6.24 12.57 -14.44
C ASP A 39 -4.98 13.43 -14.43
N ALA A 40 -4.52 13.82 -15.62
CA ALA A 40 -3.34 14.64 -15.82
C ALA A 40 -3.46 16.06 -15.24
N GLN A 41 -4.68 16.55 -14.95
CA GLN A 41 -4.86 17.92 -14.43
C GLN A 41 -4.37 18.10 -12.99
N THR A 42 -4.43 17.05 -12.17
CA THR A 42 -4.00 17.07 -10.76
C THR A 42 -2.68 16.36 -10.52
N ASP A 43 -2.11 15.75 -11.56
CA ASP A 43 -0.88 14.98 -11.47
C ASP A 43 0.35 15.90 -11.34
N VAL A 44 1.15 15.68 -10.30
CA VAL A 44 2.41 16.40 -10.04
C VAL A 44 3.63 15.47 -10.05
N PHE A 45 3.50 14.24 -10.56
CA PHE A 45 4.56 13.24 -10.55
C PHE A 45 5.79 13.72 -11.30
N GLU A 46 5.63 14.28 -12.50
CA GLU A 46 6.76 14.77 -13.30
C GLU A 46 7.56 15.87 -12.59
N THR A 47 6.90 16.74 -11.81
CA THR A 47 7.54 17.89 -11.15
C THR A 47 8.02 17.59 -9.73
N GLN A 48 7.37 16.67 -9.01
CA GLN A 48 7.64 16.40 -7.59
C GLN A 48 8.08 14.96 -7.30
N GLY A 49 7.56 13.98 -8.04
CA GLY A 49 7.73 12.55 -7.71
C GLY A 49 8.82 11.83 -8.50
N LYS A 50 9.05 12.20 -9.76
CA LYS A 50 9.88 11.43 -10.69
C LYS A 50 11.34 11.33 -10.28
N SER A 51 11.96 12.45 -9.90
CA SER A 51 13.34 12.44 -9.41
C SER A 51 13.48 11.60 -8.15
N PHE A 52 12.55 11.73 -7.21
CA PHE A 52 12.53 10.93 -5.99
C PHE A 52 12.42 9.44 -6.28
N LEU A 53 11.51 9.04 -7.17
CA LEU A 53 11.35 7.64 -7.58
C LEU A 53 12.61 7.14 -8.28
N GLN A 54 13.15 7.90 -9.24
CA GLN A 54 14.37 7.56 -9.96
C GLN A 54 15.54 7.30 -9.01
N ASP A 55 15.77 8.21 -8.06
CA ASP A 55 16.85 8.10 -7.07
C ASP A 55 16.61 6.89 -6.14
N THR A 56 15.35 6.59 -5.82
CA THR A 56 14.98 5.45 -4.97
C THR A 56 15.27 4.13 -5.66
N ILE A 57 14.84 3.96 -6.90
CA ILE A 57 15.14 2.76 -7.69
C ILE A 57 16.64 2.61 -7.93
N ALA A 58 17.33 3.71 -8.24
CA ALA A 58 18.78 3.72 -8.40
C ALA A 58 19.52 3.19 -7.15
N ARG A 59 19.06 3.54 -5.94
CA ARG A 59 19.64 3.04 -4.68
C ARG A 59 19.50 1.53 -4.52
N PHE A 60 18.33 0.96 -4.82
CA PHE A 60 18.12 -0.49 -4.79
C PHE A 60 19.07 -1.21 -5.75
N VAL A 61 19.17 -0.70 -6.99
CA VAL A 61 20.04 -1.26 -8.02
C VAL A 61 21.51 -1.19 -7.61
N ASP A 62 21.98 -0.06 -7.08
CA ASP A 62 23.36 0.11 -6.59
C ASP A 62 23.70 -0.87 -5.46
N ARG A 63 22.74 -1.12 -4.57
CA ARG A 63 22.90 -2.04 -3.44
C ARG A 63 22.75 -3.51 -3.83
N LYS A 64 22.31 -3.80 -5.05
CA LYS A 64 21.97 -5.15 -5.52
C LYS A 64 20.92 -5.80 -4.63
N GLU A 65 19.93 -5.01 -4.23
CA GLU A 65 18.79 -5.44 -3.42
C GLU A 65 17.51 -5.47 -4.27
N PRO A 66 16.60 -6.43 -4.04
CA PRO A 66 15.31 -6.43 -4.73
C PRO A 66 14.60 -5.11 -4.48
N ILE A 67 14.06 -4.50 -5.53
CA ILE A 67 13.25 -3.28 -5.40
C ILE A 67 12.03 -3.62 -4.57
N LEU A 68 11.86 -2.97 -3.42
CA LEU A 68 10.74 -3.21 -2.52
C LEU A 68 9.68 -2.12 -2.70
N ILE A 69 8.47 -2.51 -3.06
CA ILE A 69 7.30 -1.64 -3.13
C ILE A 69 6.40 -1.97 -1.97
N VAL A 70 6.09 -0.99 -1.12
CA VAL A 70 5.09 -1.14 -0.05
C VAL A 70 3.81 -0.50 -0.52
N LEU A 71 2.75 -1.30 -0.61
CA LEU A 71 1.44 -0.85 -1.05
C LEU A 71 0.43 -0.96 0.09
N PRO A 72 0.15 0.14 0.79
CA PRO A 72 -1.04 0.24 1.63
C PRO A 72 -2.31 0.00 0.82
N GLY A 73 -3.11 -0.99 1.21
CA GLY A 73 -4.38 -1.26 0.56
C GLY A 73 -4.87 -2.68 0.75
N PHE A 74 -5.93 -3.03 0.00
CA PHE A 74 -6.67 -4.27 0.18
C PHE A 74 -7.14 -4.47 1.65
N PRO A 75 -7.92 -3.52 2.23
CA PRO A 75 -8.32 -3.61 3.63
C PRO A 75 -9.40 -4.67 3.87
N THR A 76 -10.48 -4.59 3.08
CA THR A 76 -11.71 -5.38 3.16
C THR A 76 -12.64 -4.92 2.03
N LYS A 77 -13.69 -5.69 1.72
CA LYS A 77 -14.83 -5.18 0.94
C LYS A 77 -15.61 -4.12 1.74
N THR A 78 -16.22 -3.17 1.03
CA THR A 78 -17.11 -2.15 1.64
C THR A 78 -18.31 -2.82 2.31
N PRO A 79 -18.81 -2.28 3.44
CA PRO A 79 -20.02 -2.78 4.10
C PRO A 79 -21.30 -2.53 3.30
N ASN A 80 -21.25 -1.72 2.22
CA ASN A 80 -22.39 -1.49 1.34
C ASN A 80 -22.59 -2.66 0.35
N HIS A 81 -23.11 -3.78 0.86
CA HIS A 81 -23.36 -4.99 0.08
C HIS A 81 -24.51 -4.88 -0.93
N ALA A 82 -25.39 -3.89 -0.79
CA ALA A 82 -26.54 -3.75 -1.69
C ALA A 82 -26.12 -3.24 -3.07
N ASP A 83 -25.18 -2.30 -3.11
CA ASP A 83 -24.94 -1.49 -4.30
C ASP A 83 -23.49 -1.54 -4.82
N LYS A 84 -22.53 -2.09 -4.05
CA LYS A 84 -21.10 -1.93 -4.37
C LYS A 84 -20.29 -3.22 -4.50
N VAL A 85 -20.68 -4.32 -3.85
CA VAL A 85 -19.87 -5.55 -3.80
C VAL A 85 -20.74 -6.79 -3.92
N LEU A 86 -20.15 -7.88 -4.43
CA LEU A 86 -20.81 -9.17 -4.58
C LEU A 86 -20.79 -10.03 -3.31
N GLY A 87 -19.96 -9.66 -2.32
CA GLY A 87 -19.79 -10.38 -1.07
C GLY A 87 -18.76 -9.73 -0.16
N VAL A 88 -18.35 -10.44 0.89
CA VAL A 88 -17.34 -10.00 1.86
C VAL A 88 -15.91 -10.43 1.50
N LEU A 89 -15.78 -11.41 0.61
CA LEU A 89 -14.49 -11.95 0.16
C LEU A 89 -13.99 -11.20 -1.10
N PRO A 90 -12.68 -11.24 -1.37
CA PRO A 90 -12.13 -10.80 -2.64
C PRO A 90 -12.82 -11.51 -3.81
N ASP A 91 -12.95 -10.80 -4.92
CA ASP A 91 -13.55 -11.31 -6.15
C ASP A 91 -12.64 -11.02 -7.35
N ARG A 92 -13.22 -11.03 -8.55
CA ARG A 92 -12.49 -10.85 -9.80
C ARG A 92 -11.71 -9.53 -9.86
N ALA A 93 -12.17 -8.50 -9.15
CA ALA A 93 -11.46 -7.23 -9.09
C ALA A 93 -10.08 -7.39 -8.43
N GLU A 94 -10.02 -8.05 -7.28
CA GLU A 94 -8.76 -8.33 -6.59
C GLU A 94 -7.90 -9.34 -7.34
N GLU A 95 -8.48 -10.37 -7.95
CA GLU A 95 -7.76 -11.33 -8.80
C GLU A 95 -6.98 -10.60 -9.91
N ILE A 96 -7.64 -9.69 -10.64
CA ILE A 96 -7.01 -8.90 -11.70
C ILE A 96 -5.96 -7.93 -11.14
N ALA A 97 -6.22 -7.31 -9.98
CA ALA A 97 -5.27 -6.39 -9.36
C ALA A 97 -3.97 -7.11 -8.95
N LEU A 98 -4.08 -8.29 -8.31
CA LEU A 98 -2.93 -9.13 -7.95
C LEU A 98 -2.15 -9.58 -9.19
N ALA A 99 -2.84 -10.02 -10.24
CA ALA A 99 -2.21 -10.41 -11.50
C ALA A 99 -1.40 -9.26 -12.14
N ARG A 100 -1.90 -8.03 -12.03
CA ARG A 100 -1.19 -6.83 -12.53
C ARG A 100 0.06 -6.52 -11.71
N LEU A 101 -0.01 -6.64 -10.38
CA LEU A 101 1.16 -6.46 -9.51
C LEU A 101 2.24 -7.50 -9.82
N GLU A 102 1.86 -8.77 -9.98
CA GLU A 102 2.81 -9.83 -10.35
C GLU A 102 3.45 -9.54 -11.72
N LYS A 103 2.65 -9.19 -12.73
CA LYS A 103 3.15 -8.85 -14.06
C LYS A 103 4.11 -7.66 -14.04
N PHE A 104 3.82 -6.65 -13.23
CA PHE A 104 4.70 -5.51 -13.04
C PHE A 104 6.06 -5.98 -12.50
N CYS A 105 6.09 -6.77 -11.41
CA CYS A 105 7.33 -7.29 -10.83
C CYS A 105 8.14 -8.13 -11.83
N LEU A 106 7.49 -9.03 -12.57
CA LEU A 106 8.14 -9.85 -13.60
C LEU A 106 8.81 -8.99 -14.68
N SER A 107 8.13 -7.93 -15.14
CA SER A 107 8.72 -7.02 -16.15
C SER A 107 9.98 -6.31 -15.65
N ILE A 108 10.07 -6.01 -14.36
CA ILE A 108 11.28 -5.45 -13.75
C ILE A 108 12.38 -6.50 -13.67
N GLU A 109 12.04 -7.74 -13.30
CA GLU A 109 13.00 -8.85 -13.18
C GLU A 109 13.70 -9.17 -14.51
N ASP A 110 13.00 -9.02 -15.65
CA ASP A 110 13.55 -9.22 -16.99
C ASP A 110 14.80 -8.35 -17.27
N VAL A 111 14.86 -7.15 -16.68
CA VAL A 111 15.97 -6.20 -16.85
C VAL A 111 16.84 -6.06 -15.60
N TYR A 112 16.33 -6.48 -14.45
CA TYR A 112 17.00 -6.44 -13.16
C TYR A 112 16.82 -7.79 -12.44
N PRO A 113 17.70 -8.78 -12.66
CA PRO A 113 17.51 -10.15 -12.17
C PRO A 113 17.49 -10.33 -10.65
N VAL A 114 17.86 -9.30 -9.87
CA VAL A 114 17.68 -9.31 -8.41
C VAL A 114 16.19 -9.16 -8.05
N GLY A 115 15.40 -8.58 -8.96
CA GLY A 115 13.95 -8.60 -8.94
C GLY A 115 13.30 -7.40 -8.26
N CYS A 116 11.98 -7.50 -8.17
CA CYS A 116 11.09 -6.53 -7.55
C CYS A 116 10.06 -7.28 -6.71
N LYS A 117 9.73 -6.77 -5.52
CA LYS A 117 8.71 -7.35 -4.64
C LYS A 117 7.69 -6.30 -4.24
N VAL A 118 6.44 -6.72 -4.16
CA VAL A 118 5.35 -5.90 -3.62
C VAL A 118 4.93 -6.47 -2.28
N THR A 119 4.99 -5.64 -1.25
CA THR A 119 4.39 -5.93 0.05
C THR A 119 3.07 -5.21 0.15
N ILE A 120 1.96 -5.96 0.11
CA ILE A 120 0.63 -5.44 0.40
C ILE A 120 0.51 -5.28 1.91
N PHE A 121 0.57 -4.03 2.38
CA PHE A 121 0.31 -3.72 3.78
C PHE A 121 -1.19 -3.54 3.95
N SER A 122 -1.86 -4.61 4.41
CA SER A 122 -3.32 -4.58 4.57
C SER A 122 -3.71 -3.60 5.67
N ASP A 123 -4.42 -2.55 5.28
CA ASP A 123 -4.87 -1.44 6.13
C ASP A 123 -6.26 -1.70 6.74
N GLY A 124 -6.79 -2.93 6.60
CA GLY A 124 -8.08 -3.31 7.17
C GLY A 124 -8.12 -3.17 8.69
N ARG A 125 -7.03 -3.50 9.38
CA ARG A 125 -6.91 -3.29 10.84
C ARG A 125 -6.73 -1.81 11.22
N VAL A 126 -6.28 -0.98 10.29
CA VAL A 126 -6.12 0.47 10.50
C VAL A 126 -7.50 1.15 10.48
N PHE A 127 -8.38 0.78 9.56
CA PHE A 127 -9.64 1.51 9.29
C PHE A 127 -10.94 0.73 9.54
N GLY A 128 -10.85 -0.57 9.81
CA GLY A 128 -11.99 -1.50 9.84
C GLY A 128 -13.17 -1.06 10.70
N ASP A 129 -12.94 -0.69 11.95
CA ASP A 129 -13.96 -0.22 12.88
C ASP A 129 -14.56 1.14 12.48
N ILE A 130 -13.78 2.00 11.80
CA ILE A 130 -14.29 3.27 11.28
C ILE A 130 -15.35 3.00 10.21
N VAL A 131 -15.03 2.12 9.27
CA VAL A 131 -15.94 1.77 8.16
C VAL A 131 -17.00 0.74 8.57
N GLY A 132 -16.94 0.20 9.80
CA GLY A 132 -17.90 -0.79 10.29
C GLY A 132 -17.68 -2.20 9.75
N ALA A 133 -16.46 -2.50 9.28
CA ALA A 133 -16.07 -3.84 8.87
C ALA A 133 -15.66 -4.67 10.11
N PRO A 134 -16.33 -5.80 10.38
CA PRO A 134 -15.97 -6.66 11.49
C PRO A 134 -14.60 -7.31 11.30
N LEU A 135 -13.90 -7.58 12.40
CA LEU A 135 -12.54 -8.13 12.39
C LEU A 135 -12.44 -9.47 11.66
N GLU A 136 -13.43 -10.32 11.84
CA GLU A 136 -13.59 -11.60 11.18
C GLU A 136 -13.70 -11.46 9.65
N ALA A 137 -14.39 -10.44 9.14
CA ALA A 137 -14.47 -10.17 7.71
C ALA A 137 -13.11 -9.70 7.16
N ILE A 138 -12.43 -8.81 7.88
CA ILE A 138 -11.07 -8.35 7.50
C ILE A 138 -10.10 -9.53 7.45
N ARG A 139 -10.14 -10.42 8.45
CA ARG A 139 -9.30 -11.63 8.49
C ARG A 139 -9.64 -12.59 7.36
N ALA A 140 -10.92 -12.85 7.11
CA ALA A 140 -11.36 -13.71 6.02
C ALA A 140 -10.91 -13.16 4.67
N TYR A 141 -11.08 -11.86 4.45
CA TYR A 141 -10.66 -11.18 3.23
C TYR A 141 -9.13 -11.28 3.01
N LYS A 142 -8.32 -10.98 4.03
CA LYS A 142 -6.85 -11.10 3.97
C LYS A 142 -6.39 -12.55 3.71
N ASN A 143 -7.06 -13.53 4.33
CA ASN A 143 -6.73 -14.94 4.12
C ASN A 143 -7.05 -15.41 2.71
N GLU A 144 -8.17 -14.96 2.15
CA GLU A 144 -8.56 -15.29 0.77
C GLU A 144 -7.60 -14.64 -0.24
N LEU A 145 -7.14 -13.40 -0.03
CA LEU A 145 -6.10 -12.80 -0.87
C LEU A 145 -4.81 -13.62 -0.88
N LYS A 146 -4.39 -14.10 0.30
CA LYS A 146 -3.22 -14.98 0.42
C LYS A 146 -3.43 -16.31 -0.32
N ALA A 147 -4.65 -16.87 -0.27
CA ALA A 147 -5.00 -18.06 -1.03
C ALA A 147 -4.94 -17.80 -2.54
N MET A 148 -5.53 -16.69 -3.03
CA MET A 148 -5.47 -16.31 -4.44
C MET A 148 -4.03 -16.16 -4.96
N VAL A 149 -3.16 -15.47 -4.22
CA VAL A 149 -1.74 -15.32 -4.57
C VAL A 149 -1.05 -16.69 -4.64
N LYS A 150 -1.31 -17.56 -3.66
CA LYS A 150 -0.74 -18.91 -3.60
C LYS A 150 -1.22 -19.79 -4.74
N ASP A 151 -2.52 -19.81 -5.01
CA ASP A 151 -3.15 -20.67 -6.01
C ASP A 151 -2.78 -20.24 -7.43
N ALA A 152 -2.57 -18.94 -7.65
CA ALA A 152 -2.06 -18.40 -8.90
C ALA A 152 -0.53 -18.58 -9.08
N GLY A 153 0.18 -19.02 -8.03
CA GLY A 153 1.62 -19.25 -8.06
C GLY A 153 2.45 -17.96 -8.10
N TYR A 154 1.90 -16.84 -7.64
CA TYR A 154 2.60 -15.54 -7.62
C TYR A 154 3.71 -15.54 -6.57
N THR A 155 4.91 -15.13 -6.97
CA THR A 155 6.11 -15.21 -6.12
C THR A 155 6.61 -13.84 -5.65
N HIS A 156 6.11 -12.74 -6.23
CA HIS A 156 6.58 -11.39 -5.95
C HIS A 156 5.72 -10.63 -4.93
N ILE A 157 4.55 -11.18 -4.59
CA ILE A 157 3.59 -10.53 -3.69
C ILE A 157 3.71 -11.10 -2.27
N GLN A 158 3.88 -10.20 -1.31
CA GLN A 158 3.95 -10.48 0.11
C GLN A 158 2.86 -9.70 0.85
N PHE A 159 2.54 -10.12 2.07
CA PHE A 159 1.52 -9.48 2.89
C PHE A 159 2.07 -9.11 4.25
N ASP A 160 1.79 -7.88 4.67
CA ASP A 160 2.08 -7.38 6.00
C ASP A 160 0.81 -6.81 6.67
N GLY A 161 0.93 -6.33 7.90
CA GLY A 161 -0.15 -5.75 8.69
C GLY A 161 0.33 -5.23 10.04
N LEU A 162 -0.52 -4.44 10.68
CA LEU A 162 -0.24 -3.84 11.99
C LEU A 162 0.21 -4.85 13.05
N GLU A 163 -0.28 -6.09 12.96
CA GLU A 163 0.05 -7.17 13.91
C GLU A 163 1.54 -7.47 14.04
N ASN A 164 2.36 -7.12 13.04
CA ASN A 164 3.79 -7.35 13.07
C ASN A 164 4.57 -6.22 13.78
N TYR A 165 3.94 -5.08 14.04
CA TYR A 165 4.58 -3.86 14.53
C TYR A 165 3.97 -3.32 15.83
N THR A 166 2.98 -4.02 16.36
CA THR A 166 2.23 -3.63 17.55
C THR A 166 2.13 -4.81 18.49
N LYS A 167 2.03 -4.53 19.79
CA LYS A 167 2.02 -5.57 20.84
C LYS A 167 0.75 -5.56 21.68
N THR A 168 -0.04 -4.50 21.57
CA THR A 168 -1.28 -4.33 22.34
C THR A 168 -2.49 -4.91 21.63
N ASP A 169 -3.56 -5.10 22.39
CA ASP A 169 -4.86 -5.51 21.84
C ASP A 169 -5.53 -4.40 21.01
N ASN A 170 -5.04 -3.16 21.13
CA ASN A 170 -5.47 -2.00 20.35
C ASN A 170 -4.30 -1.42 19.52
N PRO A 171 -3.94 -2.10 18.41
CA PRO A 171 -2.76 -1.75 17.63
C PRO A 171 -2.86 -0.36 17.02
N VAL A 172 -4.07 0.11 16.71
CA VAL A 172 -4.30 1.46 16.19
C VAL A 172 -3.91 2.51 17.23
N GLN A 173 -4.39 2.34 18.47
CA GLN A 173 -4.10 3.29 19.54
C GLN A 173 -2.60 3.34 19.86
N GLU A 174 -1.94 2.18 19.89
CA GLU A 174 -0.49 2.09 20.07
C GLU A 174 0.27 2.89 19.00
N VAL A 175 -0.14 2.80 17.74
CA VAL A 175 0.45 3.58 16.63
C VAL A 175 0.19 5.07 16.80
N LEU A 176 -1.05 5.47 17.16
CA LEU A 176 -1.39 6.88 17.37
C LEU A 176 -0.58 7.50 18.52
N GLU A 177 -0.38 6.76 19.61
CA GLU A 177 0.45 7.20 20.75
C GLU A 177 1.94 7.23 20.38
N ARG A 178 2.46 6.19 19.71
CA ARG A 178 3.87 6.09 19.29
C ARG A 178 4.32 7.30 18.48
N PHE A 179 3.45 7.82 17.62
CA PHE A 179 3.77 8.92 16.71
C PHE A 179 3.18 10.28 17.12
N GLY A 180 2.65 10.41 18.35
CA GLY A 180 2.13 11.68 18.86
C GLY A 180 0.94 12.22 18.06
N VAL A 181 0.12 11.33 17.50
CA VAL A 181 -1.03 11.69 16.67
C VAL A 181 -2.24 12.09 17.53
N ASN A 182 -2.34 11.57 18.75
CA ASN A 182 -3.43 11.90 19.67
C ASN A 182 -3.40 13.37 20.12
N GLU A 183 -2.22 13.99 20.08
CA GLU A 183 -1.99 15.38 20.42
C GLU A 183 -2.23 16.32 19.21
N MET A 184 -2.47 15.79 18.01
CA MET A 184 -2.70 16.60 16.82
C MET A 184 -4.09 17.24 16.82
N ASP A 185 -4.13 18.56 16.67
CA ASP A 185 -5.37 19.31 16.44
C ASP A 185 -5.76 19.26 14.95
N MET A 186 -6.46 18.20 14.55
CA MET A 186 -6.93 18.05 13.17
C MET A 186 -7.89 19.18 12.75
N ASP A 187 -8.63 19.78 13.67
CA ASP A 187 -9.54 20.89 13.36
C ASP A 187 -8.78 22.16 12.99
N ALA A 188 -7.71 22.48 13.73
CA ALA A 188 -6.80 23.57 13.36
C ALA A 188 -6.15 23.30 11.99
N ARG A 189 -5.68 22.08 11.73
CA ARG A 189 -5.06 21.72 10.45
C ARG A 189 -6.03 21.81 9.27
N ILE A 190 -7.26 21.31 9.41
CA ILE A 190 -8.30 21.41 8.37
C ILE A 190 -8.59 22.87 8.03
N LYS A 191 -8.58 23.76 9.03
CA LYS A 191 -8.86 25.18 8.87
C LYS A 191 -7.69 25.93 8.22
N ASP A 192 -6.46 25.66 8.66
CA ASP A 192 -5.30 26.50 8.36
C ASP A 192 -4.45 25.93 7.20
N GLU A 193 -4.57 24.64 6.85
CA GLU A 193 -3.85 23.99 5.75
C GLU A 193 -4.81 23.60 4.60
N PRO A 194 -4.79 24.31 3.45
CA PRO A 194 -5.75 24.10 2.36
C PRO A 194 -5.80 22.67 1.81
N ASP A 195 -4.65 22.01 1.67
CA ASP A 195 -4.59 20.64 1.13
C ASP A 195 -5.24 19.62 2.09
N ILE A 196 -5.07 19.82 3.40
CA ILE A 196 -5.70 19.00 4.44
C ILE A 196 -7.21 19.25 4.46
N GLY A 197 -7.61 20.52 4.35
CA GLY A 197 -9.00 20.89 4.17
C GLY A 197 -9.63 20.17 2.97
N ASN A 198 -9.01 20.25 1.79
CA ASN A 198 -9.51 19.60 0.57
C ASN A 198 -9.62 18.08 0.70
N ASN A 199 -8.62 17.44 1.32
CA ASN A 199 -8.64 16.02 1.61
C ASN A 199 -9.82 15.66 2.53
N PHE A 200 -10.00 16.41 3.63
CA PHE A 200 -11.11 16.21 4.57
C PHE A 200 -12.48 16.24 3.89
N HIS A 201 -12.75 17.28 3.08
CA HIS A 201 -14.04 17.39 2.38
C HIS A 201 -14.28 16.25 1.40
N SER A 202 -13.23 15.82 0.69
CA SER A 202 -13.28 14.69 -0.24
C SER A 202 -13.58 13.37 0.49
N PHE A 203 -12.91 13.12 1.62
CA PHE A 203 -13.17 11.96 2.47
C PHE A 203 -14.58 11.97 3.06
N SER A 204 -15.04 13.10 3.61
CA SER A 204 -16.39 13.24 4.17
C SER A 204 -17.46 12.92 3.13
N LYS A 205 -17.32 13.45 1.91
CA LYS A 205 -18.23 13.15 0.78
C LYS A 205 -18.17 11.68 0.36
N PHE A 206 -16.99 11.07 0.36
CA PHE A 206 -16.83 9.66 0.02
C PHE A 206 -17.53 8.75 1.05
N MET A 207 -17.41 9.06 2.34
CA MET A 207 -18.01 8.32 3.45
C MET A 207 -19.54 8.36 3.47
N GLU A 208 -20.13 9.45 2.97
CA GLU A 208 -21.58 9.56 2.77
C GLU A 208 -22.12 8.40 1.91
N ARG A 209 -21.44 8.12 0.79
CA ARG A 209 -21.80 7.05 -0.15
C ARG A 209 -21.35 5.67 0.31
N ASP A 210 -20.16 5.56 0.89
CA ASP A 210 -19.60 4.25 1.29
C ASP A 210 -20.31 3.65 2.49
N MET A 211 -20.76 4.51 3.41
CA MET A 211 -21.47 4.10 4.60
C MET A 211 -22.98 4.36 4.50
N ALA A 212 -23.53 4.50 3.28
CA ALA A 212 -24.95 4.82 3.05
C ALA A 212 -25.94 3.97 3.89
N PRO A 213 -25.74 2.65 4.09
CA PRO A 213 -26.62 1.87 4.98
C PRO A 213 -26.64 2.33 6.44
N ARG A 214 -25.53 2.89 6.95
CA ARG A 214 -25.39 3.41 8.33
C ARG A 214 -26.23 4.67 8.56
N TRP A 215 -26.49 5.44 7.51
CA TRP A 215 -27.21 6.72 7.58
C TRP A 215 -28.72 6.58 7.35
N LYS A 216 -29.23 5.35 7.17
CA LYS A 216 -30.66 5.12 6.98
C LYS A 216 -31.44 5.54 8.24
N GLY A 217 -32.36 6.49 8.05
CA GLY A 217 -33.22 7.00 9.13
C GLY A 217 -32.63 8.13 9.96
N THR A 218 -31.41 8.59 9.68
CA THR A 218 -30.83 9.79 10.31
C THR A 218 -31.21 11.05 9.55
N SER A 219 -31.22 12.20 10.23
CA SER A 219 -31.34 13.49 9.56
C SER A 219 -30.10 13.83 8.73
N GLU A 220 -30.23 14.73 7.76
CA GLU A 220 -29.09 15.19 6.93
C GLU A 220 -27.96 15.80 7.79
N ALA A 221 -28.33 16.55 8.82
CA ALA A 221 -27.37 17.16 9.74
C ALA A 221 -26.59 16.11 10.56
N GLU A 222 -27.27 15.07 11.05
CA GLU A 222 -26.64 13.96 11.77
C GLU A 222 -25.71 13.15 10.87
N MET A 223 -26.15 12.88 9.63
CA MET A 223 -25.33 12.20 8.62
C MET A 223 -24.06 13.01 8.31
N ARG A 224 -24.19 14.31 8.03
CA ARG A 224 -23.04 15.19 7.71
C ARG A 224 -22.03 15.19 8.86
N LYS A 225 -22.50 15.38 10.09
CA LYS A 225 -21.64 15.33 11.28
C LYS A 225 -20.96 13.97 11.42
N GLY A 226 -21.69 12.87 11.21
CA GLY A 226 -21.15 11.51 11.26
C GLY A 226 -20.06 11.27 10.20
N CYS A 227 -20.25 11.76 8.97
CA CYS A 227 -19.25 11.70 7.91
C CYS A 227 -17.99 12.50 8.26
N ASP A 228 -18.15 13.69 8.84
CA ASP A 228 -17.04 14.54 9.26
C ASP A 228 -16.22 13.89 10.40
N ASP A 229 -16.89 13.34 11.42
CA ASP A 229 -16.24 12.62 12.52
C ASP A 229 -15.51 11.35 12.04
N VAL A 230 -16.04 10.68 11.02
CA VAL A 230 -15.39 9.54 10.36
C VAL A 230 -14.16 10.00 9.59
N ALA A 231 -14.28 11.04 8.76
CA ALA A 231 -13.20 11.56 7.93
C ALA A 231 -12.00 12.01 8.77
N LYS A 232 -12.23 12.77 9.86
CA LYS A 232 -11.17 13.18 10.79
C LYS A 232 -10.41 11.99 11.38
N ARG A 233 -11.13 10.95 11.84
CA ARG A 233 -10.52 9.74 12.38
C ARG A 233 -9.72 8.97 11.33
N MET A 234 -10.22 8.87 10.10
CA MET A 234 -9.46 8.26 9.00
C MET A 234 -8.17 9.03 8.73
N MET A 235 -8.22 10.35 8.67
CA MET A 235 -7.06 11.18 8.41
C MET A 235 -6.00 11.06 9.51
N LEU A 236 -6.40 11.12 10.79
CA LEU A 236 -5.49 10.91 11.92
C LEU A 236 -4.83 9.52 11.86
N ARG A 237 -5.62 8.47 11.64
CA ARG A 237 -5.07 7.11 11.50
C ARG A 237 -4.17 6.96 10.30
N ASN A 238 -4.48 7.64 9.20
CA ASN A 238 -3.62 7.65 8.02
C ASN A 238 -2.27 8.31 8.30
N VAL A 239 -2.24 9.39 9.09
CA VAL A 239 -0.97 10.00 9.55
C VAL A 239 -0.15 8.99 10.34
N GLY A 240 -0.71 8.40 11.41
CA GLY A 240 0.01 7.44 12.24
C GLY A 240 0.48 6.21 11.44
N PHE A 241 -0.38 5.71 10.55
CA PHE A 241 -0.04 4.59 9.68
C PHE A 241 1.06 4.94 8.66
N SER A 242 1.02 6.13 8.07
CA SER A 242 2.06 6.58 7.13
C SER A 242 3.41 6.73 7.83
N MET A 243 3.42 7.22 9.08
CA MET A 243 4.63 7.31 9.91
C MET A 243 5.18 5.93 10.26
N LEU A 244 4.30 4.97 10.59
CA LEU A 244 4.71 3.58 10.81
C LEU A 244 5.37 2.98 9.57
N VAL A 245 4.73 3.09 8.40
CA VAL A 245 5.28 2.56 7.15
C VAL A 245 6.61 3.23 6.81
N GLY A 246 6.71 4.56 6.97
CA GLY A 246 7.96 5.29 6.73
C GLY A 246 9.10 4.91 7.66
N GLU A 247 8.80 4.54 8.91
CA GLU A 247 9.82 4.08 9.87
C GLU A 247 10.27 2.64 9.57
N GLU A 248 9.31 1.72 9.42
CA GLU A 248 9.58 0.29 9.29
C GLU A 248 10.08 -0.09 7.88
N TYR A 249 9.76 0.73 6.88
CA TYR A 249 10.20 0.58 5.49
C TYR A 249 11.00 1.79 5.02
N SER A 250 11.84 2.38 5.88
CA SER A 250 12.68 3.54 5.56
C SER A 250 13.64 3.37 4.37
N HIS A 251 13.77 2.17 3.82
CA HIS A 251 14.58 1.84 2.65
C HIS A 251 13.76 1.62 1.38
N ALA A 252 12.43 1.49 1.48
CA ALA A 252 11.50 1.36 0.37
C ALA A 252 11.08 2.71 -0.22
#